data_AF-A0CMP7-F1
#
_entry.id   AF-A0CMP7-F1
#
_cell.length_a   1.000
_cell.length_b   1.000
_cell.length_c   1.000
_cell.angle_alpha   90.00
_cell.angle_beta   90.00
_cell.angle_gamma   90.00
#
_symmetry.space_group_name_H-M   'P 1'
#
loop_
_entity.id
_entity.type
_entity.pdbx_description
1 polymer ?
#
loop_
_entity_poly.entity_id
_entity_poly.type
_entity_poly.pdbx_seq_one_letter_code
_entity_poly.pdbx_strand_id
1 'polypeptide(L)'
;MIQRIQFKIQKFLTFLSMAQKTDFTNVVERPNFPEEEVRILKYWEQINAFHKQLELTKDCPRFTFYDGPPFATGLPHYGHMCAGTIKDVVCRYFAMNGRYVERRFGWDCHGLPVEHEIDKTLKIQHRGDILKMGIDKYNHECRSIVMRYASEWRRIIGRTGRWIDFDNDYKTLDTSFMESVWWVFKQMWEKGLVYRGCKVMPYSNGCSTVLSNFETQQNYKNVWDPAIVVTFPLVKDEKTKFVAWTTTPWTLPSNLALAVHPDLVYVKLLDKASNTHYILAESRIVELYTDAKLYEVVEKFKGTDLVGTEYVPLFNYFLERKEQGCYRVLAANFVTSDDGTGIVHCAPGFGDDDYKACLKAGIIVPSDPLVPIDSSGRFLESVKDFSGMQVKEADKEIRKLLKTNGRLIKDGQVQHNYPYCWRSQTPLIYKAVNCWFIKVTSIKDKLVVNNKKARWVPQSIQDGRFNNWLDDAQDWCFSRNRFWGNPIPIWVSDDFEESVCIGSIEELRQLSGVEKHHRSPQRIH
;
A
#
# COMPACT_ATOMS: atom_id res chain seq x y z
N MET A 1 47.99 83.96 -10.82
CA MET A 1 48.08 82.90 -9.79
C MET A 1 46.69 82.44 -9.33
N ILE A 2 45.80 83.38 -8.97
CA ILE A 2 44.42 83.10 -8.51
C ILE A 2 43.57 82.32 -9.54
N GLN A 3 43.65 82.66 -10.83
CA GLN A 3 42.92 81.94 -11.89
C GLN A 3 43.37 80.47 -12.06
N ARG A 4 44.65 80.15 -11.84
CA ARG A 4 45.14 78.75 -11.89
C ARG A 4 44.66 77.94 -10.69
N ILE A 5 44.47 78.58 -9.54
CA ILE A 5 43.93 77.96 -8.33
C ILE A 5 42.44 77.70 -8.52
N GLN A 6 41.66 78.67 -9.03
CA GLN A 6 40.25 78.47 -9.34
C GLN A 6 40.02 77.37 -10.38
N PHE A 7 40.84 77.31 -11.44
CA PHE A 7 40.71 76.26 -12.45
C PHE A 7 41.04 74.86 -11.91
N LYS A 8 42.01 74.75 -11.00
CA LYS A 8 42.31 73.48 -10.31
C LYS A 8 41.19 73.09 -9.34
N ILE A 9 40.63 74.02 -8.58
CA ILE A 9 39.51 73.79 -7.67
C ILE A 9 38.27 73.36 -8.45
N GLN A 10 37.99 74.01 -9.59
CA GLN A 10 36.84 73.67 -10.42
C GLN A 10 37.01 72.31 -11.10
N LYS A 11 38.21 71.96 -11.59
CA LYS A 11 38.49 70.58 -12.04
C LYS A 11 38.37 69.55 -10.92
N PHE A 12 38.82 69.88 -9.71
CA PHE A 12 38.74 68.98 -8.55
C PHE A 12 37.30 68.76 -8.10
N LEU A 13 36.48 69.82 -8.06
CA LEU A 13 35.04 69.74 -7.78
C LEU A 13 34.27 68.99 -8.87
N THR A 14 34.64 69.17 -10.16
CA THR A 14 34.05 68.40 -11.27
C THR A 14 34.44 66.91 -11.17
N PHE A 15 35.67 66.60 -10.77
CA PHE A 15 36.13 65.22 -10.57
C PHE A 15 35.43 64.55 -9.37
N LEU A 16 35.19 65.28 -8.27
CA LEU A 16 34.39 64.84 -7.12
C LEU A 16 32.91 64.63 -7.48
N SER A 17 32.33 65.51 -8.32
CA SER A 17 30.96 65.36 -8.83
C SER A 17 30.80 64.19 -9.81
N MET A 18 31.84 63.82 -10.55
CA MET A 18 31.84 62.66 -11.45
C MET A 18 32.14 61.34 -10.72
N ALA A 19 32.84 61.38 -9.59
CA ALA A 19 33.19 60.19 -8.80
C ALA A 19 32.05 59.66 -7.90
N GLN A 20 30.86 60.29 -7.88
CA GLN A 20 29.71 59.92 -7.06
C GLN A 20 28.42 59.67 -7.86
N LYS A 21 28.53 59.16 -9.08
CA LYS A 21 27.42 58.42 -9.72
C LYS A 21 27.79 56.95 -9.80
N THR A 22 27.79 56.30 -8.65
CA THR A 22 27.56 54.86 -8.61
C THR A 22 26.06 54.66 -8.74
N ASP A 23 25.58 53.94 -9.77
CA ASP A 23 24.17 53.51 -9.91
C ASP A 23 23.70 52.60 -8.75
N PHE A 24 24.56 52.36 -7.76
CA PHE A 24 24.30 51.59 -6.58
C PHE A 24 23.97 52.52 -5.41
N THR A 25 22.76 52.40 -4.91
CA THR A 25 22.32 53.02 -3.64
C THR A 25 23.05 52.39 -2.46
N ASN A 26 23.40 53.19 -1.45
CA ASN A 26 23.96 52.69 -0.19
C ASN A 26 23.07 51.60 0.42
N VAL A 27 23.65 50.44 0.69
CA VAL A 27 22.96 49.31 1.33
C VAL A 27 22.92 49.55 2.84
N VAL A 28 21.75 49.37 3.45
CA VAL A 28 21.59 49.48 4.91
C VAL A 28 22.39 48.36 5.59
N GLU A 29 23.18 48.67 6.62
CA GLU A 29 24.04 47.68 7.31
C GLU A 29 23.27 46.47 7.88
N ARG A 30 21.98 46.65 8.19
CA ARG A 30 21.07 45.60 8.65
C ARG A 30 19.79 45.63 7.83
N PRO A 31 19.75 44.99 6.65
CA PRO A 31 18.56 44.97 5.83
C PRO A 31 17.48 44.08 6.48
N ASN A 32 16.23 44.53 6.41
CA ASN A 32 15.07 43.70 6.77
C ASN A 32 14.75 42.76 5.61
N PHE A 33 15.39 41.58 5.59
CA PHE A 33 15.22 40.60 4.51
C PHE A 33 13.75 40.22 4.25
N PRO A 34 12.91 39.94 5.27
CA PRO A 34 11.48 39.66 5.03
C PRO A 34 10.73 40.74 4.26
N GLU A 35 10.96 42.03 4.56
CA GLU A 35 10.33 43.15 3.86
C GLU A 35 10.89 43.32 2.45
N GLU A 36 12.20 43.15 2.31
CA GLU A 36 12.89 43.24 1.03
C GLU A 36 12.44 42.14 0.06
N GLU A 37 12.25 40.91 0.55
CA GLU A 37 11.67 39.82 -0.24
C GLU A 37 10.26 40.16 -0.73
N VAL A 38 9.40 40.75 0.11
CA VAL A 38 8.06 41.18 -0.30
C VAL A 38 8.13 42.27 -1.37
N ARG A 39 9.09 43.20 -1.26
CA ARG A 39 9.35 44.23 -2.28
C ARG A 39 9.74 43.60 -3.62
N ILE A 40 10.65 42.64 -3.60
CA ILE A 40 11.12 41.93 -4.81
C ILE A 40 10.01 41.06 -5.41
N LEU A 41 9.20 40.37 -4.60
CA LEU A 41 8.06 39.58 -5.08
C LEU A 41 7.05 40.46 -5.83
N LYS A 42 6.72 41.64 -5.29
CA LYS A 42 5.86 42.62 -5.97
C LYS A 42 6.46 43.09 -7.30
N TYR A 43 7.77 43.34 -7.32
CA TYR A 43 8.46 43.73 -8.55
C TYR A 43 8.41 42.61 -9.61
N TRP A 44 8.64 41.35 -9.21
CA TRP A 44 8.52 40.20 -10.11
C TRP A 44 7.11 40.02 -10.67
N GLU A 45 6.08 40.26 -9.86
CA GLU A 45 4.68 40.24 -10.31
C GLU A 45 4.41 41.35 -11.34
N GLN A 46 4.84 42.59 -11.08
CA GLN A 46 4.64 43.73 -11.97
C GLN A 46 5.25 43.52 -13.37
N ILE A 47 6.44 42.93 -13.45
CA ILE A 47 7.12 42.67 -14.73
C ILE A 47 6.75 41.31 -15.34
N ASN A 48 5.87 40.55 -14.68
CA ASN A 48 5.53 39.18 -15.04
C ASN A 48 6.78 38.30 -15.23
N ALA A 49 7.70 38.35 -14.27
CA ALA A 49 9.08 37.87 -14.40
C ALA A 49 9.17 36.39 -14.84
N PHE A 50 8.33 35.52 -14.28
CA PHE A 50 8.33 34.09 -14.59
C PHE A 50 7.93 33.83 -16.05
N HIS A 51 6.78 34.34 -16.49
CA HIS A 51 6.34 34.15 -17.86
C HIS A 51 7.26 34.86 -18.84
N LYS A 52 7.80 36.03 -18.47
CA LYS A 52 8.79 36.72 -19.30
C LYS A 52 10.06 35.90 -19.49
N GLN A 53 10.54 35.22 -18.46
CA GLN A 53 11.68 34.31 -18.58
C GLN A 53 11.37 33.14 -19.53
N LEU A 54 10.16 32.56 -19.46
CA LEU A 54 9.74 31.52 -20.40
C LEU A 54 9.70 32.03 -21.84
N GLU A 55 9.19 33.24 -22.08
CA GLU A 55 9.21 33.87 -23.41
C GLU A 55 10.63 34.03 -23.95
N LEU A 56 11.56 34.54 -23.12
CA LEU A 56 12.96 34.78 -23.51
C LEU A 56 13.71 33.50 -23.90
N THR A 57 13.21 32.34 -23.46
CA THR A 57 13.82 31.03 -23.73
C THR A 57 12.98 30.15 -24.65
N LYS A 58 11.89 30.65 -25.23
CA LYS A 58 10.89 29.85 -25.96
C LYS A 58 11.49 29.00 -27.10
N ASP A 59 12.46 29.56 -27.82
CA ASP A 59 13.10 28.89 -28.97
C ASP A 59 14.40 28.18 -28.58
N CYS A 60 14.74 28.14 -27.29
CA CYS A 60 15.91 27.43 -26.79
C CYS A 60 15.63 25.92 -26.61
N PRO A 61 16.67 25.08 -26.53
CA PRO A 61 16.51 23.65 -26.29
C PRO A 61 15.73 23.36 -24.99
N ARG A 62 14.72 22.49 -25.09
CA ARG A 62 13.85 22.16 -23.96
C ARG A 62 14.60 21.41 -22.87
N PHE A 63 14.30 21.72 -21.62
CA PHE A 63 14.58 20.88 -20.46
C PHE A 63 13.24 20.57 -19.79
N THR A 64 12.82 19.31 -19.91
CA THR A 64 11.53 18.85 -19.37
C THR A 64 11.68 18.56 -17.89
N PHE A 65 10.86 19.22 -17.08
CA PHE A 65 10.78 19.02 -15.64
C PHE A 65 9.41 18.47 -15.29
N TYR A 66 9.38 17.39 -14.49
CA TYR A 66 8.15 16.84 -13.93
C TYR A 66 8.05 17.18 -12.45
N ASP A 67 6.98 17.88 -12.10
CA ASP A 67 6.71 18.20 -10.71
C ASP A 67 5.94 17.05 -10.05
N GLY A 68 6.56 16.37 -9.09
CA GLY A 68 5.86 15.38 -8.27
C GLY A 68 4.70 16.04 -7.52
N PRO A 69 3.44 15.64 -7.78
CA PRO A 69 2.26 16.35 -7.29
C PRO A 69 2.05 16.08 -5.79
N PRO A 70 1.96 17.12 -4.93
CA PRO A 70 1.56 16.93 -3.54
C PRO A 70 0.09 16.55 -3.41
N PHE A 71 -0.24 15.87 -2.30
CA PHE A 71 -1.63 15.64 -1.90
C PHE A 71 -2.31 16.96 -1.49
N ALA A 72 -3.52 17.19 -1.98
CA ALA A 72 -4.33 18.36 -1.64
C ALA A 72 -5.13 18.17 -0.34
N THR A 73 -4.47 17.78 0.75
CA THR A 73 -5.11 17.36 2.02
C THR A 73 -4.75 18.20 3.24
N GLY A 74 -3.86 19.18 3.10
CA GLY A 74 -3.39 19.99 4.22
C GLY A 74 -2.49 21.14 3.79
N LEU A 75 -2.00 21.90 4.77
CA LEU A 75 -1.03 22.98 4.55
C LEU A 75 0.39 22.42 4.31
N PRO A 76 1.23 23.12 3.53
CA PRO A 76 2.58 22.65 3.26
C PRO A 76 3.49 22.78 4.51
N HIS A 77 4.15 21.68 4.90
CA HIS A 77 5.22 21.66 5.91
C HIS A 77 6.65 21.81 5.30
N TYR A 78 7.68 21.85 6.15
CA TYR A 78 9.09 22.06 5.75
C TYR A 78 9.64 21.05 4.71
N GLY A 79 9.08 19.84 4.65
CA GLY A 79 9.46 18.86 3.63
C GLY A 79 9.07 19.32 2.22
N HIS A 80 7.90 19.95 2.08
CA HIS A 80 7.49 20.55 0.82
C HIS A 80 8.35 21.75 0.44
N MET A 81 8.79 22.54 1.43
CA MET A 81 9.69 23.67 1.19
C MET A 81 11.05 23.19 0.70
N CYS A 82 11.64 22.19 1.35
CA CYS A 82 12.90 21.59 0.93
C CYS A 82 12.84 21.07 -0.51
N ALA A 83 11.82 20.25 -0.83
CA ALA A 83 11.63 19.73 -2.18
C ALA A 83 11.36 20.85 -3.19
N GLY A 84 10.52 21.83 -2.85
CA GLY A 84 10.19 22.98 -3.68
C GLY A 84 11.41 23.84 -4.02
N THR A 85 12.27 24.10 -3.04
CA THR A 85 13.51 24.87 -3.22
C THR A 85 14.46 24.16 -4.17
N ILE A 86 14.69 22.86 -4.01
CA ILE A 86 15.56 22.10 -4.92
C ILE A 86 15.03 22.15 -6.36
N LYS A 87 13.72 21.91 -6.53
CA LYS A 87 13.04 21.97 -7.83
C LYS A 87 13.20 23.35 -8.48
N ASP A 88 13.02 24.42 -7.72
CA ASP A 88 13.13 25.80 -8.22
C ASP A 88 14.58 26.16 -8.61
N VAL A 89 15.56 25.85 -7.76
CA VAL A 89 16.98 26.10 -8.02
C VAL A 89 17.44 25.41 -9.30
N VAL A 90 17.10 24.13 -9.48
CA VAL A 90 17.46 23.37 -10.70
C VAL A 90 16.80 23.99 -11.93
N CYS A 91 15.50 24.31 -11.86
CA CYS A 91 14.79 24.89 -13.00
C CYS A 91 15.34 26.27 -13.39
N ARG A 92 15.66 27.12 -12.41
CA ARG A 92 16.30 28.43 -12.64
C ARG A 92 17.68 28.27 -13.23
N TYR A 93 18.50 27.36 -12.72
CA TYR A 93 19.82 27.06 -13.25
C TYR A 93 19.76 26.70 -14.74
N PHE A 94 18.90 25.76 -15.13
CA PHE A 94 18.79 25.38 -16.55
C PHE A 94 18.22 26.50 -17.42
N ALA A 95 17.25 27.27 -16.92
CA ALA A 95 16.74 28.43 -17.62
C ALA A 95 17.82 29.48 -17.89
N MET A 96 18.64 29.80 -16.89
CA MET A 96 19.76 30.74 -17.02
C MET A 96 20.87 30.21 -17.95
N ASN A 97 20.98 28.89 -18.11
CA ASN A 97 21.88 28.24 -19.07
C ASN A 97 21.24 28.03 -20.46
N GLY A 98 20.27 28.87 -20.84
CA GLY A 98 19.71 28.89 -22.18
C GLY A 98 18.84 27.66 -22.50
N ARG A 99 18.05 27.18 -21.56
CA ARG A 99 17.06 26.11 -21.79
C ARG A 99 15.64 26.62 -21.60
N TYR A 100 14.72 26.13 -22.43
CA TYR A 100 13.29 26.32 -22.20
C TYR A 100 12.81 25.34 -21.12
N VAL A 101 12.44 25.86 -19.95
CA VAL A 101 12.02 25.05 -18.79
C VAL A 101 10.57 25.34 -18.43
N GLU A 102 9.64 24.61 -19.03
CA GLU A 102 8.23 24.66 -18.64
C GLU A 102 8.05 24.06 -17.23
N ARG A 103 7.25 24.73 -16.40
CA ARG A 103 7.05 24.37 -14.99
C ARG A 103 5.57 24.46 -14.67
N ARG A 104 4.90 23.31 -14.59
CA ARG A 104 3.47 23.22 -14.26
C ARG A 104 3.30 22.55 -12.90
N PHE A 105 2.51 23.16 -12.02
CA PHE A 105 2.18 22.57 -10.72
C PHE A 105 1.25 21.37 -10.93
N GLY A 106 1.41 20.34 -10.10
CA GLY A 106 0.55 19.16 -10.12
C GLY A 106 -0.19 18.97 -8.81
N TRP A 107 -1.39 18.40 -8.85
CA TRP A 107 -2.15 18.05 -7.66
C TRP A 107 -2.55 16.59 -7.67
N ASP A 108 -2.18 15.88 -6.60
CA ASP A 108 -2.72 14.55 -6.35
C ASP A 108 -4.01 14.69 -5.52
N CYS A 109 -5.12 14.51 -6.21
CA CYS A 109 -6.44 14.82 -5.72
C CYS A 109 -7.24 13.60 -5.28
N HIS A 110 -6.74 12.38 -5.50
CA HIS A 110 -7.51 11.15 -5.31
C HIS A 110 -6.95 10.28 -4.18
N GLY A 111 -7.76 9.30 -3.75
CA GLY A 111 -7.33 8.24 -2.86
C GLY A 111 -7.45 8.55 -1.37
N LEU A 112 -6.88 7.63 -0.59
CA LEU A 112 -7.10 7.54 0.86
C LEU A 112 -6.77 8.82 1.64
N PRO A 113 -5.71 9.58 1.35
CA PRO A 113 -5.41 10.80 2.12
C PRO A 113 -6.56 11.81 2.10
N VAL A 114 -7.24 11.99 0.96
CA VAL A 114 -8.36 12.93 0.81
C VAL A 114 -9.60 12.38 1.51
N GLU A 115 -9.94 11.12 1.23
CA GLU A 115 -11.08 10.45 1.87
C GLU A 115 -10.95 10.43 3.40
N HIS A 116 -9.75 10.25 3.94
CA HIS A 116 -9.50 10.22 5.38
C HIS A 116 -9.78 11.56 6.07
N GLU A 117 -9.42 12.68 5.44
CA GLU A 117 -9.73 14.01 5.99
C GLU A 117 -11.24 14.31 5.91
N ILE A 118 -11.91 13.84 4.86
CA ILE A 118 -13.37 13.94 4.75
C ILE A 118 -14.06 13.03 5.76
N ASP A 119 -13.59 11.79 5.94
CA ASP A 119 -14.10 10.84 6.92
C ASP A 119 -14.03 11.44 8.33
N LYS A 120 -12.94 12.13 8.69
CA LYS A 120 -12.84 12.85 9.96
C LYS A 120 -13.84 14.00 10.08
N THR A 121 -13.92 14.83 9.03
CA THR A 121 -14.77 16.03 9.02
C THR A 121 -16.25 15.66 9.14
N LEU A 122 -16.67 14.63 8.41
CA LEU A 122 -18.04 14.12 8.38
C LEU A 122 -18.31 13.04 9.45
N LYS A 123 -17.30 12.66 10.23
CA LYS A 123 -17.35 11.59 11.25
C LYS A 123 -17.82 10.24 10.69
N ILE A 124 -17.40 9.90 9.46
CA ILE A 124 -17.66 8.61 8.82
C ILE A 124 -16.88 7.52 9.55
N GLN A 125 -17.59 6.48 10.02
CA GLN A 125 -16.97 5.37 10.74
C GLN A 125 -16.92 4.10 9.90
N HIS A 126 -17.94 3.88 9.06
CA HIS A 126 -18.11 2.66 8.29
C HIS A 126 -18.47 2.94 6.83
N ARG A 127 -18.17 1.98 5.96
CA ARG A 127 -18.57 2.02 4.53
C ARG A 127 -20.07 2.26 4.35
N GLY A 128 -20.89 1.71 5.26
CA GLY A 128 -22.34 1.88 5.25
C GLY A 128 -22.80 3.34 5.43
N ASP A 129 -22.03 4.19 6.12
CA ASP A 129 -22.38 5.60 6.33
C ASP A 129 -22.30 6.37 5.01
N ILE A 130 -21.29 6.08 4.18
CA ILE A 130 -21.12 6.66 2.84
C ILE A 130 -22.26 6.21 1.92
N LEU A 131 -22.62 4.93 1.95
CA LEU A 131 -23.74 4.42 1.15
C LEU A 131 -25.08 5.04 1.55
N LYS A 132 -25.29 5.31 2.85
CA LYS A 132 -26.48 6.03 3.34
C LYS A 132 -26.47 7.50 2.94
N MET A 133 -25.31 8.16 2.97
CA MET A 133 -25.14 9.56 2.57
C MET A 133 -25.37 9.75 1.06
N GLY A 134 -24.93 8.78 0.26
CA GLY A 134 -24.83 8.89 -1.20
C GLY A 134 -23.38 9.07 -1.64
N ILE A 135 -22.93 8.24 -2.59
CA ILE A 135 -21.55 8.26 -3.11
C ILE A 135 -21.26 9.58 -3.83
N ASP A 136 -22.24 10.13 -4.52
CA ASP A 136 -22.22 11.42 -5.19
C ASP A 136 -21.91 12.57 -4.22
N LYS A 137 -22.63 12.63 -3.09
CA LYS A 137 -22.44 13.66 -2.06
C LYS A 137 -21.09 13.52 -1.37
N TYR A 138 -20.68 12.29 -1.06
CA TYR A 138 -19.37 12.03 -0.48
C TYR A 138 -18.23 12.46 -1.41
N ASN A 139 -18.33 12.14 -2.70
CA ASN A 139 -17.35 12.54 -3.70
C ASN A 139 -17.34 14.06 -3.94
N HIS A 140 -18.49 14.74 -3.78
CA HIS A 140 -18.57 16.20 -3.82
C HIS A 140 -17.75 16.84 -2.68
N GLU A 141 -17.86 16.31 -1.46
CA GLU A 141 -17.07 16.77 -0.32
C GLU A 141 -15.57 16.51 -0.52
N CYS A 142 -15.20 15.34 -1.06
CA CYS A 142 -13.81 15.04 -1.43
C CYS A 142 -13.26 16.00 -2.49
N ARG A 143 -14.11 16.49 -3.40
CA ARG A 143 -13.70 17.51 -4.39
C ARG A 143 -13.51 18.89 -3.77
N SER A 144 -14.35 19.26 -2.80
CA SER A 144 -14.37 20.60 -2.21
C SER A 144 -13.09 20.93 -1.43
N ILE A 145 -12.53 19.94 -0.73
CA ILE A 145 -11.31 20.10 0.08
C ILE A 145 -10.06 20.35 -0.77
N VAL A 146 -9.98 19.74 -1.97
CA VAL A 146 -8.87 19.92 -2.91
C VAL A 146 -8.75 21.39 -3.33
N MET A 147 -9.89 22.02 -3.65
CA MET A 147 -9.93 23.41 -4.09
C MET A 147 -9.54 24.37 -2.96
N ARG A 148 -9.90 24.03 -1.71
CA ARG A 148 -9.58 24.84 -0.53
C ARG A 148 -8.08 24.92 -0.26
N TYR A 149 -7.36 23.80 -0.35
CA TYR A 149 -5.92 23.80 -0.06
C TYR A 149 -5.09 24.38 -1.21
N ALA A 150 -5.58 24.30 -2.46
CA ALA A 150 -4.84 24.84 -3.61
C ALA A 150 -4.53 26.34 -3.49
N SER A 151 -5.46 27.15 -2.98
CA SER A 151 -5.26 28.59 -2.78
C SER A 151 -4.22 28.90 -1.70
N GLU A 152 -4.27 28.20 -0.56
CA GLU A 152 -3.29 28.36 0.52
C GLU A 152 -1.88 27.98 0.09
N TRP A 153 -1.75 26.90 -0.69
CA TRP A 153 -0.46 26.51 -1.26
C TRP A 153 0.07 27.54 -2.25
N ARG A 154 -0.78 28.09 -3.15
CA ARG A 154 -0.36 29.15 -4.07
C ARG A 154 0.24 30.33 -3.30
N ARG A 155 -0.39 30.76 -2.20
CA ARG A 155 0.10 31.83 -1.34
C ARG A 155 1.44 31.49 -0.70
N ILE A 156 1.57 30.32 -0.10
CA ILE A 156 2.79 29.94 0.64
C ILE A 156 3.96 29.67 -0.32
N ILE A 157 3.73 28.95 -1.42
CA ILE A 157 4.75 28.69 -2.45
C ILE A 157 5.16 29.98 -3.18
N GLY A 158 4.21 30.88 -3.43
CA GLY A 158 4.52 32.22 -3.93
C GLY A 158 5.45 32.98 -2.97
N ARG A 159 5.22 32.87 -1.66
CA ARG A 159 6.07 33.52 -0.65
C ARG A 159 7.48 32.95 -0.58
N THR A 160 7.70 31.67 -0.91
CA THR A 160 9.05 31.10 -0.99
C THR A 160 9.80 31.48 -2.27
N GLY A 161 9.15 32.20 -3.20
CA GLY A 161 9.76 32.67 -4.44
C GLY A 161 9.90 31.59 -5.52
N ARG A 162 9.24 30.43 -5.36
CA ARG A 162 9.28 29.36 -6.37
C ARG A 162 8.49 29.77 -7.62
N TRP A 163 9.15 29.75 -8.78
CA TRP A 163 8.51 30.04 -10.08
C TRP A 163 7.89 28.77 -10.68
N ILE A 164 6.57 28.68 -10.60
CA ILE A 164 5.78 27.53 -11.03
C ILE A 164 4.39 28.00 -11.48
N ASP A 165 3.86 27.41 -12.56
CA ASP A 165 2.54 27.76 -13.08
C ASP A 165 1.45 27.05 -12.27
N PHE A 166 0.63 27.84 -11.58
CA PHE A 166 -0.54 27.36 -10.82
C PHE A 166 -1.86 27.51 -11.58
N ASP A 167 -1.87 28.20 -12.71
CA ASP A 167 -3.09 28.49 -13.48
C ASP A 167 -3.30 27.44 -14.57
N ASN A 168 -2.23 27.03 -15.24
CA ASN A 168 -2.20 25.86 -16.12
C ASN A 168 -1.67 24.62 -15.38
N ASP A 169 -2.16 24.38 -14.16
CA ASP A 169 -1.78 23.20 -13.38
C ASP A 169 -2.34 21.91 -14.02
N TYR A 170 -2.05 20.76 -13.41
CA TYR A 170 -2.73 19.51 -13.73
C TYR A 170 -3.24 18.86 -12.44
N LYS A 171 -4.47 18.37 -12.46
CA LYS A 171 -5.07 17.68 -11.31
C LYS A 171 -5.43 16.25 -11.68
N THR A 172 -5.18 15.30 -10.79
CA THR A 172 -5.54 13.90 -11.07
C THR A 172 -7.06 13.67 -11.17
N LEU A 173 -7.88 14.64 -10.72
CA LEU A 173 -9.34 14.66 -10.85
C LEU A 173 -9.85 15.24 -12.18
N ASP A 174 -8.97 15.81 -13.00
CA ASP A 174 -9.37 16.36 -14.30
C ASP A 174 -9.73 15.23 -15.26
N THR A 175 -10.84 15.38 -15.97
CA THR A 175 -11.37 14.33 -16.86
C THR A 175 -10.36 13.87 -17.91
N SER A 176 -9.58 14.80 -18.50
CA SER A 176 -8.55 14.47 -19.48
C SER A 176 -7.38 13.68 -18.88
N PHE A 177 -7.04 13.94 -17.61
CA PHE A 177 -6.04 13.16 -16.88
C PHE A 177 -6.56 11.75 -16.61
N MET A 178 -7.79 11.64 -16.10
CA MET A 178 -8.43 10.34 -15.82
C MET A 178 -8.57 9.48 -17.08
N GLU A 179 -8.95 10.08 -18.21
CA GLU A 179 -9.03 9.41 -19.51
C GLU A 179 -7.65 8.94 -20.01
N SER A 180 -6.61 9.75 -19.83
CA SER A 180 -5.24 9.33 -20.16
C SER A 180 -4.80 8.12 -19.33
N VAL A 181 -5.20 8.06 -18.05
CA VAL A 181 -4.96 6.89 -17.19
C VAL A 181 -5.75 5.67 -17.67
N TRP A 182 -6.99 5.84 -18.15
CA TRP A 182 -7.74 4.74 -18.80
C TRP A 182 -7.03 4.22 -20.04
N TRP A 183 -6.49 5.12 -20.87
CA TRP A 183 -5.70 4.74 -22.03
C TRP A 183 -4.45 3.93 -21.62
N VAL A 184 -3.65 4.42 -20.66
CA VAL A 184 -2.47 3.69 -20.14
C VAL A 184 -2.88 2.32 -19.60
N PHE A 185 -4.01 2.26 -18.89
CA PHE A 185 -4.54 1.03 -18.33
C PHE A 185 -4.93 0.03 -19.43
N LYS A 186 -5.67 0.46 -20.45
CA LYS A 186 -6.02 -0.37 -21.61
C LYS A 186 -4.79 -0.89 -22.34
N GLN A 187 -3.74 -0.08 -22.47
CA GLN A 187 -2.48 -0.53 -23.06
C GLN A 187 -1.79 -1.64 -22.24
N MET A 188 -1.94 -1.65 -20.91
CA MET A 188 -1.46 -2.75 -20.07
C MET A 188 -2.37 -3.98 -20.17
N TRP A 189 -3.68 -3.77 -20.26
CA TRP A 189 -4.68 -4.82 -20.46
C TRP A 189 -4.45 -5.59 -21.76
N GLU A 190 -4.31 -4.89 -22.90
CA GLU A 190 -4.06 -5.47 -24.22
C GLU A 190 -2.74 -6.25 -24.29
N LYS A 191 -1.76 -5.91 -23.44
CA LYS A 191 -0.49 -6.62 -23.32
C LYS A 191 -0.55 -7.83 -22.37
N GLY A 192 -1.71 -8.17 -21.83
CA GLY A 192 -1.88 -9.25 -20.87
C GLY A 192 -1.13 -9.03 -19.55
N LEU A 193 -0.86 -7.77 -19.18
CA LEU A 193 -0.16 -7.43 -17.94
C LEU A 193 -1.12 -7.28 -16.76
N VAL A 194 -2.42 -7.17 -17.01
CA VAL A 194 -3.44 -7.02 -15.98
C VAL A 194 -4.10 -8.37 -15.73
N TYR A 195 -4.21 -8.77 -14.47
CA TYR A 195 -4.91 -9.99 -14.09
C TYR A 195 -5.64 -9.82 -12.76
N ARG A 196 -6.67 -10.64 -12.54
CA ARG A 196 -7.38 -10.72 -11.28
C ARG A 196 -6.76 -11.83 -10.42
N GLY A 197 -6.58 -11.54 -9.14
CA GLY A 197 -6.13 -12.51 -8.17
C GLY A 197 -6.59 -12.11 -6.77
N CYS A 198 -5.98 -12.68 -5.75
CA CYS A 198 -6.27 -12.32 -4.38
C CYS A 198 -5.02 -11.81 -3.67
N LYS A 199 -5.23 -10.87 -2.76
CA LYS A 199 -4.20 -10.44 -1.82
C LYS A 199 -4.71 -10.61 -0.40
N VAL A 200 -3.92 -11.24 0.45
CA VAL A 200 -4.19 -11.26 1.88
C VAL A 200 -3.84 -9.88 2.43
N MET A 201 -4.82 -9.20 3.00
CA MET A 201 -4.67 -7.84 3.51
C MET A 201 -5.29 -7.70 4.90
N PRO A 202 -4.80 -6.76 5.73
CA PRO A 202 -5.50 -6.35 6.94
C PRO A 202 -6.92 -5.89 6.59
N TYR A 203 -7.90 -6.44 7.29
CA TYR A 203 -9.31 -6.25 7.04
C TYR A 203 -10.04 -5.92 8.34
N SER A 204 -10.82 -4.85 8.32
CA SER A 204 -11.67 -4.45 9.43
C SER A 204 -13.05 -5.08 9.29
N ASN A 205 -13.35 -6.03 10.17
CA ASN A 205 -14.69 -6.63 10.26
C ASN A 205 -15.77 -5.62 10.67
N GLY A 206 -15.40 -4.62 11.48
CA GLY A 206 -16.35 -3.60 11.94
C GLY A 206 -16.69 -2.58 10.86
N CYS A 207 -15.78 -2.34 9.91
CA CYS A 207 -15.98 -1.38 8.81
C CYS A 207 -16.25 -2.05 7.46
N SER A 208 -16.18 -3.38 7.39
CA SER A 208 -16.31 -4.20 6.18
C SER A 208 -15.43 -3.73 5.03
N THR A 209 -14.16 -3.44 5.33
CA THR A 209 -13.19 -2.90 4.37
C THR A 209 -11.76 -3.31 4.69
N VAL A 210 -10.93 -3.39 3.65
CA VAL A 210 -9.48 -3.51 3.76
C VAL A 210 -8.88 -2.23 4.32
N LEU A 211 -7.77 -2.37 5.06
CA LEU A 211 -6.97 -1.27 5.58
C LEU A 211 -5.58 -1.29 4.96
N SER A 212 -4.96 -0.11 4.89
CA SER A 212 -3.55 0.01 4.52
C SER A 212 -2.63 -0.47 5.65
N ASN A 213 -1.38 -0.80 5.31
CA ASN A 213 -0.36 -1.11 6.32
C ASN A 213 -0.15 0.04 7.31
N PHE A 214 -0.22 1.29 6.85
CA PHE A 214 -0.12 2.47 7.70
C PHE A 214 -1.31 2.56 8.68
N GLU A 215 -2.54 2.37 8.23
CA GLU A 215 -3.72 2.35 9.11
C GLU A 215 -3.69 1.20 10.13
N THR A 216 -3.11 0.06 9.75
CA THR A 216 -2.96 -1.12 10.63
C THR A 216 -1.98 -0.83 11.78
N GLN A 217 -0.97 0.01 11.54
CA GLN A 217 0.05 0.38 12.54
C GLN A 217 -0.41 1.41 13.58
N GLN A 218 -1.56 2.05 13.38
CA GLN A 218 -2.00 3.14 14.26
C GLN A 218 -2.58 2.68 15.61
N ASN A 219 -3.05 1.44 15.71
CA ASN A 219 -3.81 0.98 16.89
C ASN A 219 -3.46 -0.46 17.26
N TYR A 220 -2.22 -0.70 17.66
CA TYR A 220 -1.82 -1.95 18.29
C TYR A 220 -2.22 -1.96 19.76
N LYS A 221 -2.74 -3.10 20.23
CA LYS A 221 -3.13 -3.30 21.62
C LYS A 221 -2.52 -4.60 22.15
N ASN A 222 -2.10 -4.58 23.40
CA ASN A 222 -1.74 -5.80 24.12
C ASN A 222 -3.02 -6.58 24.44
N VAL A 223 -3.11 -7.81 23.92
CA VAL A 223 -4.27 -8.68 24.11
C VAL A 223 -3.85 -10.07 24.54
N TRP A 224 -4.78 -10.77 25.18
CA TRP A 224 -4.67 -12.19 25.49
C TRP A 224 -5.42 -12.98 24.42
N ASP A 225 -4.68 -13.62 23.52
CA ASP A 225 -5.26 -14.55 22.55
C ASP A 225 -5.05 -16.00 23.00
N PRO A 226 -5.88 -16.95 22.54
CA PRO A 226 -5.61 -18.37 22.72
C PRO A 226 -4.22 -18.73 22.19
N ALA A 227 -3.57 -19.69 22.80
CA ALA A 227 -2.34 -20.29 22.32
C ALA A 227 -2.50 -21.81 22.43
N ILE A 228 -2.91 -22.44 21.34
CA ILE A 228 -3.32 -23.84 21.35
C ILE A 228 -2.39 -24.70 20.50
N VAL A 229 -2.23 -25.96 20.92
CA VAL A 229 -1.56 -27.00 20.12
C VAL A 229 -2.57 -28.06 19.73
N VAL A 230 -2.71 -28.27 18.43
CA VAL A 230 -3.68 -29.18 17.82
C VAL A 230 -2.97 -30.29 17.04
N THR A 231 -3.63 -31.44 16.92
CA THR A 231 -3.06 -32.63 16.27
C THR A 231 -3.63 -32.91 14.89
N PHE A 232 -2.80 -33.49 14.04
CA PHE A 232 -3.11 -33.96 12.69
C PHE A 232 -2.54 -35.39 12.49
N PRO A 233 -3.33 -36.45 12.76
CA PRO A 233 -2.96 -37.84 12.53
C PRO A 233 -2.57 -38.07 11.08
N LEU A 234 -1.58 -38.93 10.87
CA LEU A 234 -1.19 -39.37 9.54
C LEU A 234 -2.28 -40.28 8.98
N VAL A 235 -2.52 -40.19 7.67
CA VAL A 235 -3.48 -41.10 6.99
C VAL A 235 -3.00 -42.55 7.04
N LYS A 236 -1.67 -42.77 6.99
CA LYS A 236 -1.06 -44.11 7.00
C LYS A 236 -0.91 -44.71 8.41
N ASP A 237 -0.90 -43.87 9.44
CA ASP A 237 -0.69 -44.28 10.83
C ASP A 237 -1.40 -43.32 11.79
N GLU A 238 -2.59 -43.70 12.24
CA GLU A 238 -3.41 -42.88 13.14
C GLU A 238 -2.77 -42.67 14.52
N LYS A 239 -1.83 -43.54 14.92
CA LYS A 239 -1.09 -43.39 16.18
C LYS A 239 0.01 -42.34 16.09
N THR A 240 0.39 -41.91 14.90
CA THR A 240 1.35 -40.84 14.69
C THR A 240 0.62 -39.58 14.25
N LYS A 241 0.91 -38.46 14.91
CA LYS A 241 0.21 -37.18 14.69
C LYS A 241 1.21 -36.04 14.57
N PHE A 242 1.08 -35.21 13.54
CA PHE A 242 1.72 -33.89 13.55
C PHE A 242 1.07 -33.02 14.61
N VAL A 243 1.85 -32.13 15.22
CA VAL A 243 1.34 -31.10 16.12
C VAL A 243 1.64 -29.72 15.57
N ALA A 244 0.62 -28.87 15.46
CA ALA A 244 0.78 -27.48 15.05
C ALA A 244 0.27 -26.56 16.15
N TRP A 245 0.95 -25.42 16.32
CA TRP A 245 0.55 -24.36 17.23
C TRP A 245 -0.15 -23.23 16.48
N THR A 246 -1.15 -22.61 17.10
CA THR A 246 -1.81 -21.41 16.55
C THR A 246 -2.36 -20.50 17.65
N THR A 247 -2.40 -19.20 17.34
CA THR A 247 -3.10 -18.18 18.14
C THR A 247 -4.46 -17.79 17.59
N THR A 248 -4.83 -18.32 16.42
CA THR A 248 -6.08 -18.03 15.73
C THR A 248 -6.87 -19.32 15.47
N PRO A 249 -7.50 -19.94 16.49
CA PRO A 249 -8.30 -21.15 16.31
C PRO A 249 -9.36 -21.03 15.19
N TRP A 250 -9.94 -19.84 15.00
CA TRP A 250 -10.90 -19.54 13.93
C TRP A 250 -10.39 -19.76 12.51
N THR A 251 -9.08 -19.84 12.27
CA THR A 251 -8.54 -20.17 10.93
C THR A 251 -8.48 -21.68 10.66
N LEU A 252 -8.58 -22.53 11.69
CA LEU A 252 -8.46 -23.99 11.59
C LEU A 252 -9.52 -24.65 10.68
N PRO A 253 -10.80 -24.20 10.63
CA PRO A 253 -11.77 -24.69 9.65
C PRO A 253 -11.33 -24.52 8.19
N SER A 254 -10.42 -23.58 7.91
CA SER A 254 -9.89 -23.29 6.57
C SER A 254 -8.50 -23.86 6.34
N ASN A 255 -8.07 -24.81 7.16
CA ASN A 255 -6.80 -25.50 6.98
C ASN A 255 -6.79 -26.32 5.68
N LEU A 256 -5.78 -26.12 4.85
CA LEU A 256 -5.57 -26.90 3.62
C LEU A 256 -4.23 -27.63 3.55
N ALA A 257 -3.24 -27.23 4.38
CA ALA A 257 -1.93 -27.87 4.42
C ALA A 257 -1.25 -27.68 5.78
N LEU A 258 -0.16 -28.41 5.98
CA LEU A 258 0.84 -28.13 7.02
C LEU A 258 2.14 -27.69 6.35
N ALA A 259 2.85 -26.74 6.93
CA ALA A 259 4.14 -26.28 6.43
C ALA A 259 5.28 -26.64 7.39
N VAL A 260 6.39 -27.10 6.81
CA VAL A 260 7.64 -27.41 7.50
C VAL A 260 8.82 -26.74 6.79
N HIS A 261 9.83 -26.34 7.55
CA HIS A 261 11.06 -25.83 6.95
C HIS A 261 11.89 -27.01 6.43
N PRO A 262 12.33 -27.01 5.16
CA PRO A 262 13.03 -28.17 4.57
C PRO A 262 14.32 -28.55 5.33
N ASP A 263 15.06 -27.55 5.80
CA ASP A 263 16.36 -27.78 6.45
C ASP A 263 16.32 -28.01 7.97
N LEU A 264 15.15 -27.83 8.61
CA LEU A 264 15.03 -28.08 10.05
C LEU A 264 14.96 -29.58 10.34
N VAL A 265 15.41 -29.96 11.53
CA VAL A 265 15.32 -31.33 12.04
C VAL A 265 14.04 -31.50 12.84
N TYR A 266 13.28 -32.54 12.50
CA TYR A 266 12.06 -32.92 13.16
C TYR A 266 12.22 -34.28 13.85
N VAL A 267 11.45 -34.48 14.90
CA VAL A 267 11.49 -35.67 15.75
C VAL A 267 10.12 -36.31 15.82
N LYS A 268 10.08 -37.64 15.83
CA LYS A 268 8.93 -38.43 16.26
C LYS A 268 9.13 -38.78 17.73
N LEU A 269 8.29 -38.23 18.60
CA LEU A 269 8.28 -38.50 20.04
C LEU A 269 7.20 -39.50 20.39
N LEU A 270 7.49 -40.49 21.22
CA LEU A 270 6.50 -41.32 21.89
C LEU A 270 6.10 -40.65 23.21
N ASP A 271 4.83 -40.28 23.33
CA ASP A 271 4.25 -39.79 24.58
C ASP A 271 3.96 -40.95 25.53
N LYS A 272 4.58 -40.97 26.71
CA LYS A 272 4.44 -42.10 27.64
C LYS A 272 3.07 -42.18 28.31
N ALA A 273 2.36 -41.05 28.41
CA ALA A 273 1.05 -41.00 29.05
C ALA A 273 -0.07 -41.54 28.13
N SER A 274 -0.07 -41.14 26.87
CA SER A 274 -1.09 -41.50 25.88
C SER A 274 -0.69 -42.62 24.94
N ASN A 275 0.58 -43.07 24.98
CA ASN A 275 1.14 -44.06 24.06
C ASN A 275 0.93 -43.68 22.57
N THR A 276 0.95 -42.38 22.28
CA THR A 276 0.75 -41.77 20.96
C THR A 276 2.05 -41.13 20.49
N HIS A 277 2.30 -41.13 19.18
CA HIS A 277 3.46 -40.46 18.62
C HIS A 277 3.14 -39.04 18.15
N TYR A 278 3.99 -38.08 18.50
CA TYR A 278 3.91 -36.70 18.05
C TYR A 278 5.11 -36.31 17.19
N ILE A 279 4.85 -35.61 16.09
CA ILE A 279 5.89 -35.05 15.22
C ILE A 279 5.93 -33.53 15.36
N LEU A 280 7.11 -33.01 15.67
CA LEU A 280 7.43 -31.58 15.80
C LEU A 280 8.92 -31.32 15.57
N ALA A 281 9.31 -30.05 15.47
CA ALA A 281 10.72 -29.68 15.36
C ALA A 281 11.48 -30.03 16.64
N GLU A 282 12.70 -30.57 16.49
CA GLU A 282 13.55 -30.96 17.62
C GLU A 282 13.84 -29.79 18.56
N SER A 283 14.06 -28.60 18.02
CA SER A 283 14.28 -27.39 18.80
C SER A 283 13.06 -26.92 19.59
N ARG A 284 11.87 -27.45 19.29
CA ARG A 284 10.58 -27.02 19.85
C ARG A 284 9.91 -28.06 20.74
N ILE A 285 10.63 -29.10 21.17
CA ILE A 285 10.11 -30.10 22.12
C ILE A 285 9.56 -29.44 23.40
N VAL A 286 10.19 -28.34 23.82
CA VAL A 286 9.78 -27.52 24.98
C VAL A 286 8.34 -27.00 24.91
N GLU A 287 7.77 -26.89 23.70
CA GLU A 287 6.38 -26.44 23.54
C GLU A 287 5.38 -27.45 24.13
N LEU A 288 5.68 -28.75 24.03
CA LEU A 288 4.85 -29.82 24.57
C LEU A 288 5.35 -30.35 25.92
N TYR A 289 6.66 -30.47 26.09
CA TYR A 289 7.25 -31.14 27.25
C TYR A 289 8.27 -30.28 27.96
N THR A 290 8.06 -30.05 29.24
CA THR A 290 9.04 -29.40 30.13
C THR A 290 10.00 -30.39 30.79
N ASP A 291 9.64 -31.67 30.87
CA ASP A 291 10.45 -32.75 31.44
C ASP A 291 10.71 -33.85 30.39
N ALA A 292 12.00 -34.16 30.17
CA ALA A 292 12.45 -35.20 29.26
C ALA A 292 11.99 -36.62 29.63
N LYS A 293 11.57 -36.86 30.88
CA LYS A 293 11.06 -38.16 31.31
C LYS A 293 9.71 -38.51 30.70
N LEU A 294 8.94 -37.52 30.25
CA LEU A 294 7.57 -37.68 29.77
C LEU A 294 7.46 -38.25 28.35
N TYR A 295 8.56 -38.22 27.59
CA TYR A 295 8.60 -38.70 26.21
C TYR A 295 9.83 -39.56 25.93
N GLU A 296 9.86 -40.16 24.75
CA GLU A 296 11.01 -40.84 24.18
C GLU A 296 11.17 -40.44 22.71
N VAL A 297 12.39 -40.11 22.27
CA VAL A 297 12.66 -39.82 20.86
C VAL A 297 12.79 -41.13 20.11
N VAL A 298 11.85 -41.42 19.22
CA VAL A 298 11.82 -42.67 18.43
C VAL A 298 12.62 -42.51 17.15
N GLU A 299 12.48 -41.38 16.48
CA GLU A 299 13.07 -41.15 15.16
C GLU A 299 13.36 -39.66 14.92
N LYS A 300 14.34 -39.38 14.06
CA LYS A 300 14.68 -38.04 13.56
C LYS A 300 14.68 -38.03 12.04
N PHE A 301 14.16 -36.96 11.45
CA PHE A 301 14.11 -36.76 10.00
C PHE A 301 14.30 -35.29 9.67
N LYS A 302 14.74 -34.99 8.45
CA LYS A 302 14.76 -33.62 7.94
C LYS A 302 13.36 -33.20 7.51
N GLY A 303 13.10 -31.90 7.49
CA GLY A 303 11.83 -31.36 7.00
C GLY A 303 11.51 -31.80 5.58
N THR A 304 12.53 -31.95 4.71
CA THR A 304 12.38 -32.50 3.35
C THR A 304 11.72 -33.88 3.32
N ASP A 305 11.97 -34.72 4.32
CA ASP A 305 11.50 -36.09 4.36
C ASP A 305 10.01 -36.17 4.73
N LEU A 306 9.48 -35.12 5.36
CA LEU A 306 8.07 -34.99 5.72
C LEU A 306 7.21 -34.50 4.56
N VAL A 307 7.79 -33.81 3.58
CA VAL A 307 7.06 -33.16 2.49
C VAL A 307 6.23 -34.19 1.71
N GLY A 308 4.95 -33.88 1.50
CA GLY A 308 4.00 -34.76 0.82
C GLY A 308 3.29 -35.76 1.73
N THR A 309 3.67 -35.88 3.00
CA THR A 309 2.96 -36.75 3.95
C THR A 309 1.52 -36.26 4.15
N GLU A 310 0.56 -37.15 3.91
CA GLU A 310 -0.87 -36.87 4.11
C GLU A 310 -1.30 -36.98 5.57
N TYR A 311 -2.22 -36.10 5.97
CA TYR A 311 -2.81 -36.09 7.30
C TYR A 311 -4.34 -36.00 7.27
N VAL A 312 -4.98 -36.40 8.37
CA VAL A 312 -6.43 -36.29 8.56
C VAL A 312 -6.79 -34.87 9.02
N PRO A 313 -7.58 -34.10 8.25
CA PRO A 313 -7.95 -32.73 8.60
C PRO A 313 -8.74 -32.64 9.90
N LEU A 314 -8.75 -31.45 10.51
CA LEU A 314 -9.47 -31.19 11.76
C LEU A 314 -11.00 -31.16 11.57
N PHE A 315 -11.44 -30.75 10.38
CA PHE A 315 -12.84 -30.55 10.02
C PHE A 315 -13.13 -31.22 8.68
N ASN A 316 -14.38 -31.62 8.48
CA ASN A 316 -14.85 -32.29 7.27
C ASN A 316 -15.55 -31.34 6.27
N TYR A 317 -15.45 -30.02 6.44
CA TYR A 317 -16.21 -29.04 5.66
C TYR A 317 -15.79 -28.92 4.19
N PHE A 318 -14.52 -29.20 3.88
CA PHE A 318 -13.92 -28.95 2.56
C PHE A 318 -13.15 -30.17 2.02
N LEU A 319 -13.56 -31.38 2.39
CA LEU A 319 -12.83 -32.62 2.05
C LEU A 319 -12.64 -32.82 0.54
N GLU A 320 -13.54 -32.29 -0.29
CA GLU A 320 -13.43 -32.26 -1.75
C GLU A 320 -12.11 -31.60 -2.25
N ARG A 321 -11.52 -30.70 -1.45
CA ARG A 321 -10.21 -30.10 -1.73
C ARG A 321 -9.07 -31.11 -1.77
N LYS A 322 -9.28 -32.34 -1.28
CA LYS A 322 -8.30 -33.43 -1.38
C LYS A 322 -7.96 -33.75 -2.84
N GLU A 323 -8.92 -33.65 -3.76
CA GLU A 323 -8.71 -33.88 -5.20
C GLU A 323 -7.73 -32.86 -5.83
N GLN A 324 -7.58 -31.69 -5.20
CA GLN A 324 -6.65 -30.63 -5.58
C GLN A 324 -5.26 -30.79 -4.92
N GLY A 325 -5.02 -31.89 -4.20
CA GLY A 325 -3.75 -32.17 -3.53
C GLY A 325 -3.57 -31.48 -2.16
N CYS A 326 -4.67 -31.06 -1.52
CA CYS A 326 -4.68 -30.55 -0.14
C CYS A 326 -4.46 -31.67 0.91
N TYR A 327 -4.34 -31.28 2.18
CA TYR A 327 -4.19 -32.15 3.35
C TYR A 327 -2.89 -32.95 3.40
N ARG A 328 -1.81 -32.29 2.98
CA ARG A 328 -0.44 -32.81 3.04
C ARG A 328 0.55 -31.77 3.57
N VAL A 329 1.75 -32.22 3.90
CA VAL A 329 2.86 -31.37 4.32
C VAL A 329 3.52 -30.69 3.11
N LEU A 330 3.80 -29.39 3.22
CA LEU A 330 4.48 -28.55 2.23
C LEU A 330 5.83 -28.06 2.77
N ALA A 331 6.81 -27.90 1.87
CA ALA A 331 8.06 -27.22 2.18
C ALA A 331 7.86 -25.70 2.16
N ALA A 332 8.21 -25.02 3.25
CA ALA A 332 8.11 -23.56 3.33
C ALA A 332 9.24 -22.94 4.18
N ASN A 333 10.00 -22.04 3.57
CA ASN A 333 11.17 -21.42 4.20
C ASN A 333 10.80 -20.32 5.21
N PHE A 334 9.53 -19.92 5.30
CA PHE A 334 9.09 -18.94 6.30
C PHE A 334 8.93 -19.55 7.69
N VAL A 335 8.89 -20.88 7.80
CA VAL A 335 8.76 -21.59 9.07
C VAL A 335 10.08 -21.47 9.84
N THR A 336 10.03 -20.90 11.04
CA THR A 336 11.22 -20.74 11.89
C THR A 336 11.20 -21.71 13.08
N SER A 337 12.32 -21.77 13.80
CA SER A 337 12.50 -22.55 15.02
C SER A 337 12.20 -21.77 16.30
N ASP A 338 11.66 -20.56 16.20
CA ASP A 338 11.61 -19.60 17.31
C ASP A 338 10.32 -19.74 18.15
N ASP A 339 9.19 -20.06 17.51
CA ASP A 339 7.87 -20.11 18.13
C ASP A 339 7.07 -21.35 17.72
N GLY A 340 6.11 -21.74 18.57
CA GLY A 340 5.21 -22.86 18.33
C GLY A 340 5.92 -24.23 18.30
N THR A 341 5.54 -25.09 17.36
CA THR A 341 6.04 -26.48 17.24
C THR A 341 7.03 -26.69 16.08
N GLY A 342 7.31 -25.64 15.29
CA GLY A 342 8.03 -25.75 14.02
C GLY A 342 7.23 -26.42 12.89
N ILE A 343 5.94 -26.70 13.10
CA ILE A 343 4.97 -27.07 12.05
C ILE A 343 3.85 -26.04 12.07
N VAL A 344 3.61 -25.42 10.92
CA VAL A 344 2.62 -24.35 10.78
C VAL A 344 1.37 -24.87 10.08
N HIS A 345 0.19 -24.60 10.66
CA HIS A 345 -1.08 -24.82 9.99
C HIS A 345 -1.25 -23.75 8.90
N CYS A 346 -1.55 -24.15 7.66
CA CYS A 346 -1.77 -23.22 6.57
C CYS A 346 -3.26 -23.04 6.28
N ALA A 347 -3.73 -21.79 6.34
CA ALA A 347 -5.04 -21.34 5.87
C ALA A 347 -4.84 -20.19 4.86
N PRO A 348 -4.74 -20.50 3.55
CA PRO A 348 -4.33 -19.52 2.53
C PRO A 348 -5.29 -18.34 2.36
N GLY A 349 -6.53 -18.43 2.86
CA GLY A 349 -7.45 -17.31 2.90
C GLY A 349 -7.11 -16.24 3.95
N PHE A 350 -6.22 -16.52 4.90
CA PHE A 350 -6.01 -15.68 6.08
C PHE A 350 -4.52 -15.40 6.41
N GLY A 351 -3.57 -16.05 5.72
CA GLY A 351 -2.13 -15.79 5.85
C GLY A 351 -1.46 -15.54 4.50
N ASP A 352 -0.64 -14.50 4.38
CA ASP A 352 0.06 -14.17 3.12
C ASP A 352 1.13 -15.21 2.77
N ASP A 353 1.88 -15.68 3.77
CA ASP A 353 2.87 -16.74 3.59
C ASP A 353 2.21 -18.10 3.31
N ASP A 354 1.09 -18.39 3.98
CA ASP A 354 0.25 -19.56 3.70
C ASP A 354 -0.25 -19.53 2.25
N TYR A 355 -0.76 -18.39 1.79
CA TYR A 355 -1.24 -18.19 0.43
C TYR A 355 -0.12 -18.47 -0.58
N LYS A 356 1.06 -17.89 -0.38
CA LYS A 356 2.23 -18.10 -1.26
C LYS A 356 2.70 -19.55 -1.28
N ALA A 357 2.76 -20.21 -0.13
CA ALA A 357 3.17 -21.61 -0.03
C ALA A 357 2.18 -22.54 -0.73
N CYS A 358 0.89 -22.36 -0.48
CA CYS A 358 -0.18 -23.12 -1.12
C CYS A 358 -0.22 -22.88 -2.65
N LEU A 359 -0.06 -21.63 -3.09
CA LEU A 359 -0.03 -21.28 -4.51
C LEU A 359 1.17 -21.91 -5.21
N LYS A 360 2.37 -21.84 -4.60
CA LYS A 360 3.59 -22.48 -5.12
C LYS A 360 3.46 -24.01 -5.20
N ALA A 361 2.75 -24.62 -4.24
CA ALA A 361 2.49 -26.05 -4.22
C ALA A 361 1.41 -26.51 -5.20
N GLY A 362 0.72 -25.57 -5.87
CA GLY A 362 -0.34 -25.85 -6.84
C GLY A 362 -1.65 -26.38 -6.23
N ILE A 363 -1.84 -26.21 -4.91
CA ILE A 363 -3.06 -26.69 -4.22
C ILE A 363 -4.18 -25.65 -4.17
N ILE A 364 -3.86 -24.41 -4.57
CA ILE A 364 -4.82 -23.33 -4.81
C ILE A 364 -4.43 -22.60 -6.10
N VAL A 365 -5.39 -21.89 -6.69
CA VAL A 365 -5.16 -20.93 -7.79
C VAL A 365 -5.39 -19.50 -7.32
N PRO A 366 -4.85 -18.48 -8.01
CA PRO A 366 -4.92 -17.10 -7.52
C PRO A 366 -6.32 -16.56 -7.22
N SER A 367 -7.34 -17.07 -7.91
CA SER A 367 -8.74 -16.66 -7.80
C SER A 367 -9.57 -17.43 -6.78
N ASP A 368 -9.00 -18.46 -6.14
CA ASP A 368 -9.74 -19.36 -5.25
C ASP A 368 -9.04 -19.58 -3.89
N PRO A 369 -8.79 -18.51 -3.11
CA PRO A 369 -8.45 -18.68 -1.71
C PRO A 369 -9.70 -19.12 -0.94
N LEU A 370 -9.58 -20.18 -0.14
CA LEU A 370 -10.64 -20.62 0.75
C LEU A 370 -10.90 -19.56 1.83
N VAL A 371 -12.03 -18.84 1.73
CA VAL A 371 -12.42 -17.78 2.66
C VAL A 371 -13.89 -17.96 3.07
N PRO A 372 -14.20 -18.83 4.05
CA PRO A 372 -15.58 -19.15 4.42
C PRO A 372 -16.18 -18.14 5.41
N ILE A 373 -15.91 -16.84 5.21
CA ILE A 373 -16.44 -15.75 6.03
C ILE A 373 -16.97 -14.60 5.17
N ASP A 374 -18.06 -13.98 5.62
CA ASP A 374 -18.67 -12.84 4.98
C ASP A 374 -17.84 -11.54 5.14
N SER A 375 -18.35 -10.42 4.64
CA SER A 375 -17.70 -9.10 4.79
C SER A 375 -17.65 -8.57 6.22
N SER A 376 -18.45 -9.11 7.13
CA SER A 376 -18.55 -8.71 8.54
C SER A 376 -17.70 -9.60 9.46
N GLY A 377 -16.98 -10.57 8.89
CA GLY A 377 -16.17 -11.52 9.65
C GLY A 377 -17.00 -12.59 10.37
N ARG A 378 -18.15 -12.97 9.79
CA ARG A 378 -18.99 -14.08 10.27
C ARG A 378 -18.84 -15.29 9.37
N PHE A 379 -18.85 -16.48 9.94
CA PHE A 379 -18.77 -17.72 9.16
C PHE A 379 -19.99 -17.91 8.25
N LEU A 380 -19.74 -18.37 7.04
CA LEU A 380 -20.76 -18.78 6.07
C LEU A 380 -21.28 -20.20 6.39
N GLU A 381 -22.40 -20.59 5.78
CA GLU A 381 -23.02 -21.91 5.96
C GLU A 381 -22.10 -23.09 5.60
N SER A 382 -21.08 -22.86 4.77
CA SER A 382 -20.01 -23.83 4.48
C SER A 382 -19.31 -24.34 5.75
N VAL A 383 -19.27 -23.54 6.82
CA VAL A 383 -18.72 -23.92 8.13
C VAL A 383 -19.89 -24.14 9.09
N LYS A 384 -20.52 -25.30 8.98
CA LYS A 384 -21.84 -25.60 9.57
C LYS A 384 -21.93 -25.34 11.07
N ASP A 385 -20.93 -25.79 11.84
CA ASP A 385 -20.97 -25.74 13.30
C ASP A 385 -20.83 -24.32 13.87
N PHE A 386 -20.33 -23.36 13.07
CA PHE A 386 -20.07 -21.98 13.51
C PHE A 386 -20.78 -20.93 12.63
N SER A 387 -21.69 -21.36 11.75
CA SER A 387 -22.38 -20.49 10.79
C SER A 387 -23.02 -19.28 11.48
N GLY A 388 -22.78 -18.09 10.93
CA GLY A 388 -23.26 -16.81 11.46
C GLY A 388 -22.49 -16.26 12.66
N MET A 389 -21.62 -17.05 13.31
CA MET A 389 -20.80 -16.59 14.44
C MET A 389 -19.67 -15.69 13.96
N GLN A 390 -19.32 -14.68 14.77
CA GLN A 390 -18.16 -13.84 14.50
C GLN A 390 -16.87 -14.64 14.80
N VAL A 391 -15.82 -14.48 13.98
CA VAL A 391 -14.58 -15.29 14.05
C VAL A 391 -13.95 -15.40 15.45
N LYS A 392 -13.84 -14.32 16.22
CA LYS A 392 -13.28 -14.32 17.59
C LYS A 392 -14.24 -14.92 18.62
N GLU A 393 -15.55 -14.83 18.41
CA GLU A 393 -16.54 -15.53 19.26
C GLU A 393 -16.45 -17.05 19.05
N ALA A 394 -16.21 -17.47 17.80
CA ALA A 394 -16.09 -18.88 17.43
C ALA A 394 -14.84 -19.56 18.02
N ASP A 395 -13.77 -18.82 18.38
CA ASP A 395 -12.55 -19.39 18.97
C ASP A 395 -12.86 -20.27 20.21
N LYS A 396 -13.85 -19.87 21.03
CA LYS A 396 -14.26 -20.66 22.20
C LYS A 396 -14.91 -21.99 21.81
N GLU A 397 -15.85 -21.95 20.87
CA GLU A 397 -16.59 -23.14 20.44
C GLU A 397 -15.71 -24.09 19.61
N ILE A 398 -14.79 -23.54 18.80
CA ILE A 398 -13.79 -24.31 18.07
C ILE A 398 -12.89 -25.09 19.04
N ARG A 399 -12.36 -24.44 20.08
CA ARG A 399 -11.54 -25.13 21.08
C ARG A 399 -12.31 -26.22 21.82
N LYS A 400 -13.57 -25.95 22.17
CA LYS A 400 -14.44 -26.94 22.81
C LYS A 400 -14.63 -28.17 21.92
N LEU A 401 -14.91 -27.98 20.63
CA LEU A 401 -15.08 -29.07 19.68
C LEU A 401 -13.77 -29.87 19.49
N LEU A 402 -12.64 -29.18 19.34
CA LEU A 402 -11.33 -29.81 19.23
C LEU A 402 -10.96 -30.64 20.47
N LYS A 403 -11.35 -30.16 21.66
CA LYS A 403 -11.18 -30.90 22.92
C LYS A 403 -12.05 -32.14 22.97
N THR A 404 -13.34 -32.03 22.61
CA THR A 404 -14.26 -33.17 22.53
C THR A 404 -13.77 -34.24 21.56
N ASN A 405 -13.18 -33.83 20.44
CA ASN A 405 -12.64 -34.74 19.43
C ASN A 405 -11.24 -35.28 19.78
N GLY A 406 -10.69 -34.95 20.94
CA GLY A 406 -9.34 -35.37 21.36
C GLY A 406 -8.22 -34.84 20.46
N ARG A 407 -8.47 -33.71 19.78
CA ARG A 407 -7.52 -33.08 18.83
C ARG A 407 -6.74 -31.92 19.44
N LEU A 408 -7.15 -31.42 20.61
CA LEU A 408 -6.50 -30.35 21.36
C LEU A 408 -5.59 -30.94 22.46
N ILE A 409 -4.28 -30.69 22.37
CA ILE A 409 -3.28 -31.23 23.31
C ILE A 409 -2.89 -30.21 24.37
N LYS A 410 -2.78 -28.94 23.98
CA LYS A 410 -2.46 -27.83 24.88
C LYS A 410 -3.45 -26.70 24.63
N ASP A 411 -4.03 -26.17 25.70
CA ASP A 411 -4.92 -25.02 25.67
C ASP A 411 -4.39 -23.96 26.63
N GLY A 412 -3.70 -22.97 26.09
CA GLY A 412 -3.13 -21.86 26.83
C GLY A 412 -3.59 -20.51 26.31
N GLN A 413 -2.99 -19.46 26.84
CA GLN A 413 -3.14 -18.10 26.34
C GLN A 413 -1.76 -17.44 26.26
N VAL A 414 -1.60 -16.54 25.31
CA VAL A 414 -0.38 -15.73 25.16
C VAL A 414 -0.76 -14.26 25.10
N GLN A 415 0.04 -13.43 25.76
CA GLN A 415 -0.08 -11.99 25.65
C GLN A 415 0.83 -11.50 24.52
N HIS A 416 0.26 -10.76 23.57
CA HIS A 416 1.01 -10.17 22.47
C HIS A 416 0.34 -8.89 21.95
N ASN A 417 1.07 -8.14 21.13
CA ASN A 417 0.55 -6.97 20.45
C ASN A 417 -0.23 -7.38 19.20
N TYR A 418 -1.54 -7.13 19.20
CA TYR A 418 -2.42 -7.44 18.08
C TYR A 418 -3.01 -6.17 17.46
N PRO A 419 -3.16 -6.10 16.13
CA PRO A 419 -3.64 -4.89 15.47
C PRO A 419 -5.17 -4.77 15.55
N TYR A 420 -5.64 -3.58 15.92
CA TYR A 420 -7.06 -3.23 15.98
C TYR A 420 -7.39 -2.16 14.93
N CYS A 421 -8.64 -2.15 14.47
CA CYS A 421 -9.12 -1.07 13.63
C CYS A 421 -9.10 0.23 14.43
N TRP A 422 -8.43 1.25 13.92
CA TRP A 422 -8.39 2.58 14.55
C TRP A 422 -9.77 3.27 14.55
N ARG A 423 -10.67 2.88 13.63
CA ARG A 423 -12.04 3.41 13.51
C ARG A 423 -13.02 2.67 14.42
N SER A 424 -13.25 1.38 14.17
CA SER A 424 -14.26 0.58 14.89
C SER A 424 -13.80 0.02 16.23
N GLN A 425 -12.51 0.14 16.57
CA GLN A 425 -11.92 -0.45 17.77
C GLN A 425 -12.11 -1.97 17.90
N THR A 426 -12.34 -2.66 16.78
CA THR A 426 -12.45 -4.12 16.70
C THR A 426 -11.13 -4.76 16.25
N PRO A 427 -10.85 -6.02 16.62
CA PRO A 427 -9.65 -6.73 16.15
C PRO A 427 -9.63 -6.83 14.63
N LEU A 428 -8.49 -6.58 14.01
CA LEU A 428 -8.32 -6.83 12.57
C LEU A 428 -8.16 -8.32 12.29
N ILE A 429 -8.56 -8.72 11.10
CA ILE A 429 -8.20 -10.03 10.56
C ILE A 429 -7.40 -9.82 9.29
N TYR A 430 -6.57 -10.79 8.93
CA TYR A 430 -6.04 -10.87 7.59
C TYR A 430 -7.00 -11.71 6.75
N LYS A 431 -7.39 -11.19 5.59
CA LYS A 431 -8.36 -11.85 4.70
C LYS A 431 -7.90 -11.69 3.27
N ALA A 432 -7.98 -12.77 2.50
CA ALA A 432 -7.78 -12.74 1.07
C ALA A 432 -8.94 -11.98 0.42
N VAL A 433 -8.61 -10.91 -0.29
CA VAL A 433 -9.57 -10.06 -0.99
C VAL A 433 -9.25 -10.07 -2.48
N ASN A 434 -10.30 -10.22 -3.30
CA ASN A 434 -10.21 -10.10 -4.75
C ASN A 434 -9.65 -8.73 -5.14
N CYS A 435 -8.56 -8.74 -5.89
CA CYS A 435 -7.84 -7.56 -6.34
C CYS A 435 -7.44 -7.72 -7.81
N TRP A 436 -7.19 -6.58 -8.44
CA TRP A 436 -6.51 -6.51 -9.73
C TRP A 436 -5.05 -6.18 -9.54
N PHE A 437 -4.22 -6.85 -10.34
CA PHE A 437 -2.78 -6.76 -10.29
C PHE A 437 -2.22 -6.38 -11.66
N ILE A 438 -1.08 -5.70 -11.63
CA ILE A 438 -0.20 -5.51 -12.79
C ILE A 438 1.00 -6.44 -12.63
N LYS A 439 1.29 -7.25 -13.66
CA LYS A 439 2.36 -8.25 -13.72
C LYS A 439 3.75 -7.61 -13.87
N VAL A 440 4.21 -6.92 -12.83
CA VAL A 440 5.51 -6.23 -12.77
C VAL A 440 6.66 -7.22 -12.89
N THR A 441 6.51 -8.43 -12.32
CA THR A 441 7.53 -9.48 -12.35
C THR A 441 7.97 -9.83 -13.78
N SER A 442 7.06 -9.76 -14.75
CA SER A 442 7.36 -10.05 -16.18
C SER A 442 8.24 -9.00 -16.87
N ILE A 443 8.35 -7.79 -16.30
CA ILE A 443 9.12 -6.66 -16.85
C ILE A 443 10.24 -6.20 -15.92
N LYS A 444 10.47 -6.91 -14.82
CA LYS A 444 11.42 -6.54 -13.75
C LYS A 444 12.82 -6.26 -14.29
N ASP A 445 13.35 -7.15 -15.12
CA ASP A 445 14.69 -7.01 -15.71
C ASP A 445 14.81 -5.73 -16.55
N LYS A 446 13.74 -5.37 -17.29
CA LYS A 446 13.69 -4.12 -18.06
C LYS A 446 13.69 -2.90 -17.15
N LEU A 447 12.99 -2.95 -16.01
CA LEU A 447 12.99 -1.87 -15.02
C LEU A 447 14.38 -1.65 -14.42
N VAL A 448 15.07 -2.72 -14.05
CA VAL A 448 16.43 -2.69 -13.50
C VAL A 448 17.43 -2.14 -14.52
N VAL A 449 17.37 -2.61 -15.77
CA VAL A 449 18.23 -2.10 -16.86
C VAL A 449 17.96 -0.63 -17.14
N ASN A 450 16.69 -0.20 -17.14
CA ASN A 450 16.35 1.20 -17.37
C ASN A 450 16.73 2.09 -16.18
N ASN A 451 16.63 1.59 -14.94
CA ASN A 451 17.09 2.31 -13.75
C ASN A 451 18.57 2.68 -13.90
N LYS A 452 19.42 1.77 -14.37
CA LYS A 452 20.87 2.02 -14.59
C LYS A 452 21.18 3.10 -15.63
N LYS A 453 20.26 3.40 -16.54
CA LYS A 453 20.41 4.48 -17.54
C LYS A 453 20.11 5.86 -16.95
N ALA A 454 19.40 5.91 -15.82
CA ALA A 454 19.08 7.17 -15.15
C ALA A 454 20.26 7.63 -14.29
N ARG A 455 20.38 8.95 -14.10
CA ARG A 455 21.33 9.55 -13.16
C ARG A 455 20.62 9.84 -11.85
N TRP A 456 21.15 9.33 -10.75
CA TRP A 456 20.67 9.62 -9.41
C TRP A 456 21.67 10.42 -8.61
N VAL A 457 21.17 11.22 -7.69
CA VAL A 457 22.00 11.98 -6.75
C VAL A 457 21.38 11.84 -5.36
N PRO A 458 22.07 11.21 -4.38
CA PRO A 458 23.36 10.53 -4.52
C PRO A 458 23.23 9.16 -5.23
N GLN A 459 24.32 8.73 -5.87
CA GLN A 459 24.40 7.47 -6.62
C GLN A 459 24.07 6.23 -5.77
N SER A 460 24.44 6.24 -4.48
CA SER A 460 24.18 5.13 -3.56
C SER A 460 22.69 4.78 -3.38
N ILE A 461 21.77 5.73 -3.65
CA ILE A 461 20.33 5.46 -3.60
C ILE A 461 19.88 4.64 -4.81
N GLN A 462 20.47 4.89 -5.98
CA GLN A 462 20.21 4.10 -7.18
C GLN A 462 20.65 2.66 -6.98
N ASP A 463 21.94 2.47 -6.69
CA ASP A 463 22.57 1.15 -6.68
C ASP A 463 22.15 0.31 -5.47
N GLY A 464 21.87 0.97 -4.34
CA GLY A 464 21.38 0.32 -3.13
C GLY A 464 19.86 0.29 -3.09
N ARG A 465 19.27 1.31 -2.46
CA ARG A 465 17.87 1.29 -2.02
C ARG A 465 16.87 1.04 -3.15
N PHE A 466 17.01 1.72 -4.30
CA PHE A 466 16.04 1.61 -5.39
C PHE A 466 16.28 0.38 -6.26
N ASN A 467 17.54 0.04 -6.58
CA ASN A 467 17.86 -1.16 -7.35
C ASN A 467 17.46 -2.43 -6.60
N ASN A 468 17.81 -2.57 -5.32
CA ASN A 468 17.42 -3.73 -4.51
C ASN A 468 15.89 -3.86 -4.43
N TRP A 469 15.17 -2.74 -4.29
CA TRP A 469 13.71 -2.75 -4.31
C TRP A 469 13.12 -3.20 -5.65
N LEU A 470 13.74 -2.81 -6.78
CA LEU A 470 13.34 -3.28 -8.11
C LEU A 470 13.64 -4.77 -8.31
N ASP A 471 14.79 -5.26 -7.81
CA ASP A 471 15.17 -6.67 -7.91
C ASP A 471 14.22 -7.59 -7.13
N ASP A 472 13.65 -7.10 -6.03
CA ASP A 472 12.64 -7.80 -5.22
C ASP A 472 11.18 -7.43 -5.60
N ALA A 473 10.98 -6.73 -6.72
CA ALA A 473 9.66 -6.26 -7.11
C ALA A 473 8.66 -7.41 -7.33
N GLN A 474 7.51 -7.31 -6.68
CA GLN A 474 6.37 -8.21 -6.83
C GLN A 474 5.30 -7.58 -7.72
N ASP A 475 4.33 -8.39 -8.15
CA ASP A 475 3.20 -7.89 -8.92
C ASP A 475 2.39 -6.85 -8.14
N TRP A 476 2.02 -5.77 -8.82
CA TRP A 476 1.47 -4.60 -8.17
C TRP A 476 -0.05 -4.71 -8.04
N CYS A 477 -0.52 -4.94 -6.82
CA CYS A 477 -1.93 -4.78 -6.46
C CYS A 477 -2.31 -3.28 -6.48
N PHE A 478 -2.99 -2.85 -7.54
CA PHE A 478 -3.36 -1.45 -7.74
C PHE A 478 -4.83 -1.16 -7.37
N SER A 479 -5.73 -2.14 -7.45
CA SER A 479 -7.15 -1.93 -7.15
C SER A 479 -7.39 -1.62 -5.68
N ARG A 480 -8.36 -0.74 -5.40
CA ARG A 480 -8.78 -0.37 -4.04
C ARG A 480 -10.30 -0.35 -3.95
N ASN A 481 -10.85 -0.84 -2.84
CA ASN A 481 -12.29 -0.82 -2.56
C ASN A 481 -12.67 0.51 -1.91
N ARG A 482 -12.65 1.60 -2.68
CA ARG A 482 -12.84 2.99 -2.22
C ARG A 482 -13.77 3.77 -3.15
N PHE A 483 -14.13 5.00 -2.80
CA PHE A 483 -15.16 5.78 -3.50
C PHE A 483 -14.60 6.94 -4.31
N TRP A 484 -13.56 7.61 -3.80
CA TRP A 484 -12.93 8.77 -4.43
C TRP A 484 -11.60 8.41 -5.11
N GLY A 485 -11.66 8.22 -6.44
CA GLY A 485 -10.50 7.89 -7.26
C GLY A 485 -10.85 7.76 -8.73
N ASN A 486 -9.85 7.48 -9.56
CA ASN A 486 -10.11 7.14 -10.96
C ASN A 486 -10.66 5.71 -11.06
N PRO A 487 -11.88 5.49 -11.59
CA PRO A 487 -12.45 4.16 -11.74
C PRO A 487 -11.57 3.27 -12.62
N ILE A 488 -11.54 1.97 -12.30
CA ILE A 488 -10.91 0.96 -13.16
C ILE A 488 -11.88 0.70 -14.32
N PRO A 489 -11.49 0.93 -15.58
CA PRO A 489 -12.42 0.89 -16.71
C PRO A 489 -12.61 -0.54 -17.25
N ILE A 490 -12.95 -1.49 -16.37
CA ILE A 490 -13.26 -2.88 -16.74
C ILE A 490 -14.74 -3.14 -16.48
N TRP A 491 -15.45 -3.54 -17.54
CA TRP A 491 -16.79 -4.09 -17.48
C TRP A 491 -16.69 -5.61 -17.57
N VAL A 492 -17.50 -6.32 -16.80
CA VAL A 492 -17.47 -7.78 -16.69
C VAL A 492 -18.89 -8.33 -16.76
N SER A 493 -19.04 -9.53 -17.31
CA SER A 493 -20.30 -10.30 -17.20
C SER A 493 -20.53 -10.78 -15.76
N ASP A 494 -21.76 -11.15 -15.43
CA ASP A 494 -22.12 -11.64 -14.08
C ASP A 494 -21.37 -12.93 -13.70
N ASP A 495 -21.11 -13.80 -14.68
CA ASP A 495 -20.33 -15.03 -14.55
C ASP A 495 -18.80 -14.81 -14.65
N PHE A 496 -18.36 -13.58 -14.93
CA PHE A 496 -16.96 -13.20 -15.16
C PHE A 496 -16.25 -13.92 -16.33
N GLU A 497 -16.98 -14.57 -17.23
CA GLU A 497 -16.41 -15.20 -18.42
C GLU A 497 -16.00 -14.18 -19.50
N GLU A 498 -16.71 -13.05 -19.57
CA GLU A 498 -16.41 -11.94 -20.48
C GLU A 498 -15.96 -10.70 -19.73
N SER A 499 -14.95 -10.01 -20.28
CA SER A 499 -14.51 -8.71 -19.75
C SER A 499 -14.06 -7.78 -20.86
N VAL A 500 -14.45 -6.51 -20.74
CA VAL A 500 -14.15 -5.44 -21.69
C VAL A 500 -13.44 -4.31 -20.95
N CYS A 501 -12.24 -3.95 -21.42
CA CYS A 501 -11.47 -2.83 -20.89
C CYS A 501 -11.60 -1.61 -21.80
N ILE A 502 -12.12 -0.52 -21.26
CA ILE A 502 -12.37 0.72 -21.98
C ILE A 502 -11.19 1.68 -21.82
N GLY A 503 -10.73 2.28 -22.92
CA GLY A 503 -9.55 3.14 -22.95
C GLY A 503 -9.84 4.63 -23.14
N SER A 504 -11.08 5.00 -23.47
CA SER A 504 -11.48 6.39 -23.62
C SER A 504 -12.94 6.62 -23.27
N ILE A 505 -13.30 7.88 -23.03
CA ILE A 505 -14.68 8.30 -22.79
C ILE A 505 -15.51 8.10 -24.07
N GLU A 506 -14.89 8.29 -25.24
CA GLU A 506 -15.56 8.09 -26.52
C GLU A 506 -15.89 6.62 -26.76
N GLU A 507 -14.96 5.71 -26.47
CA GLU A 507 -15.20 4.26 -26.51
C GLU A 507 -16.34 3.88 -25.55
N LEU A 508 -16.36 4.44 -24.33
CA LEU A 508 -17.47 4.21 -23.39
C LEU A 508 -18.81 4.68 -23.96
N ARG A 509 -18.87 5.84 -24.62
CA ARG A 509 -20.11 6.35 -25.24
C ARG A 509 -20.62 5.40 -26.33
N GLN A 510 -19.72 4.96 -27.21
CA GLN A 510 -20.05 4.06 -28.30
C GLN A 510 -20.58 2.72 -27.79
N LEU A 511 -19.93 2.12 -26.79
CA LEU A 511 -20.33 0.83 -26.23
C LEU A 511 -21.58 0.91 -25.33
N SER A 512 -21.75 2.01 -24.59
CA SER A 512 -22.91 2.18 -23.72
C SER A 512 -24.18 2.60 -24.45
N GLY A 513 -24.08 3.13 -25.68
CA GLY A 513 -25.20 3.73 -26.40
C GLY A 513 -25.70 5.04 -25.79
N VAL A 514 -24.98 5.61 -24.82
CA VAL A 514 -25.36 6.87 -24.15
C VAL A 514 -24.84 8.06 -24.95
N GLU A 515 -25.64 8.50 -25.93
CA GLU A 515 -25.44 9.78 -26.62
C GLU A 515 -26.03 10.93 -25.78
N LYS A 516 -25.18 11.66 -25.02
CA LYS A 516 -25.50 12.91 -24.29
C LYS A 516 -26.94 13.03 -23.73
N HIS A 517 -27.18 12.68 -22.47
CA HIS A 517 -28.30 13.29 -21.76
C HIS A 517 -27.93 14.72 -21.29
N HIS A 518 -28.73 15.68 -21.78
CA HIS A 518 -28.96 17.05 -21.34
C HIS A 518 -27.94 17.71 -20.40
N ARG A 519 -27.36 18.81 -20.89
CA ARG A 519 -27.15 20.00 -20.05
C ARG A 519 -28.53 20.45 -19.54
N SER A 520 -28.94 19.96 -18.38
CA SER A 520 -29.96 20.61 -17.56
C SER A 520 -29.20 21.56 -16.63
N PRO A 521 -29.32 22.89 -16.75
CA PRO A 521 -28.68 23.83 -15.82
C PRO A 521 -29.29 23.83 -14.40
N GLN A 522 -30.15 22.85 -14.05
CA GLN A 522 -30.99 22.90 -12.85
C GLN A 522 -31.17 21.56 -12.10
N ARG A 523 -30.29 20.57 -12.28
CA ARG A 523 -30.19 19.45 -11.32
C ARG A 523 -28.74 19.19 -10.93
N ILE A 524 -28.20 20.14 -10.19
CA ILE A 524 -27.22 19.89 -9.15
C ILE A 524 -28.05 19.70 -7.89
N HIS A 525 -28.30 18.46 -7.45
CA HIS A 525 -28.75 18.14 -6.08
C HIS A 525 -28.44 16.70 -5.73
#